data_AF-A0A0N0IYG7-F1
#
_entry.id   AF-A0A0N0IYG7-F1
#
_cell.length_a   1.000
_cell.length_b   1.000
_cell.length_c   1.000
_cell.angle_alpha   90.00
_cell.angle_beta   90.00
_cell.angle_gamma   90.00
#
_symmetry.space_group_name_H-M   'P 1'
#
loop_
_entity.id
_entity.type
_entity.pdbx_description
1 polymer ?
#
loop_
_entity_poly.entity_id
_entity_poly.type
_entity_poly.pdbx_seq_one_letter_code
_entity_poly.pdbx_strand_id
1 'polypeptide(L)'
;MDLKKIFEQLCLSFTKDENLISSLWREIETQYSEKGRYYHNLLHLENMIHELTAVRNKISGFDEVLFSVFYHDVIYDASSKSNEEKSAAYAVPRLEQLGLSPGRILKVKDQILSTKTHQKSNDHDTNYLLDADLSVLGKDPETYFSYSRKIRKEYSIYPDFLYQPGRKKVLKHFLKLDQIFKTEEFKNLYEAQAIENIKAELQML
;
A
#
# COMPACT_ATOMS: atom_id res chain seq x y z
N MET A 1 13.67 -8.78 -2.38
CA MET A 1 14.16 -8.10 -1.17
C MET A 1 13.75 -8.93 0.03
N ASP A 2 14.53 -9.02 1.12
CA ASP A 2 14.15 -9.88 2.27
C ASP A 2 13.20 -9.12 3.22
N LEU A 3 11.89 -9.22 2.98
CA LEU A 3 10.86 -8.54 3.78
C LEU A 3 10.89 -8.96 5.25
N LYS A 4 11.10 -10.27 5.51
CA LYS A 4 11.16 -10.80 6.87
C LYS A 4 12.27 -10.11 7.64
N LYS A 5 13.48 -10.05 7.06
CA LYS A 5 14.63 -9.39 7.68
C LYS A 5 14.39 -7.90 7.91
N ILE A 6 13.73 -7.21 6.98
CA ILE A 6 13.38 -5.79 7.14
C ILE A 6 12.41 -5.60 8.32
N PHE A 7 11.36 -6.42 8.40
CA PHE A 7 10.41 -6.37 9.49
C PHE A 7 11.05 -6.70 10.85
N GLU A 8 11.90 -7.73 10.90
CA GLU A 8 12.65 -8.09 12.12
C GLU A 8 13.55 -6.94 12.59
N GLN A 9 14.31 -6.32 11.68
CA GLN A 9 15.17 -5.17 11.99
C GLN A 9 14.36 -3.96 12.47
N LEU A 10 13.20 -3.71 11.86
CA LEU A 10 12.28 -2.66 12.28
C LEU A 10 11.82 -2.91 13.73
N CYS A 11 11.34 -4.11 14.05
CA CYS A 11 10.84 -4.45 15.38
C CYS A 11 11.93 -4.47 16.46
N LEU A 12 13.17 -4.86 16.13
CA LEU A 12 14.30 -4.88 17.06
C LEU A 12 14.66 -3.50 17.63
N SER A 13 14.19 -2.42 16.99
CA SER A 13 14.32 -1.05 17.52
C SER A 13 13.39 -0.76 18.71
N PHE A 14 12.45 -1.65 19.01
CA PHE A 14 11.40 -1.45 20.02
C PHE A 14 11.34 -2.56 21.07
N THR A 15 11.61 -3.81 20.67
CA THR A 15 11.59 -4.97 21.57
C THR A 15 12.72 -5.94 21.26
N LYS A 16 13.14 -6.71 22.27
CA LYS A 16 14.11 -7.82 22.12
C LYS A 16 13.43 -9.20 22.12
N ASP A 17 12.10 -9.24 22.16
CA ASP A 17 11.35 -10.49 22.14
C ASP A 17 11.29 -11.06 20.71
N GLU A 18 12.29 -11.87 20.36
CA GLU A 18 12.38 -12.51 19.04
C GLU A 18 11.20 -13.44 18.74
N ASN A 19 10.59 -14.05 19.76
CA ASN A 19 9.42 -14.92 19.58
C ASN A 19 8.20 -14.10 19.17
N LEU A 20 7.98 -12.95 19.81
CA LEU A 20 6.94 -12.01 19.41
C LEU A 20 7.16 -11.54 17.97
N ILE A 21 8.37 -11.08 17.64
CA ILE A 21 8.70 -10.59 16.29
C ILE A 21 8.42 -11.67 15.23
N SER A 22 8.90 -12.90 15.46
CA SER A 22 8.67 -14.01 14.54
C SER A 22 7.19 -14.37 14.41
N SER A 23 6.41 -14.27 15.49
CA SER A 23 4.96 -14.51 15.44
C SER A 23 4.25 -13.45 14.62
N LEU A 24 4.58 -12.17 14.82
CA LEU A 24 4.00 -11.05 14.09
C LEU A 24 4.33 -11.11 12.59
N TRP A 25 5.57 -11.46 12.24
CA TRP A 25 5.94 -11.69 10.84
C TRP A 25 5.09 -12.81 10.23
N ARG A 26 4.93 -13.95 10.93
CA ARG A 26 4.14 -15.08 10.43
C ARG A 26 2.68 -14.69 10.19
N GLU A 27 2.11 -13.83 11.03
CA GLU A 27 0.76 -13.28 10.83
C GLU A 27 0.68 -12.49 9.51
N ILE A 28 1.61 -11.55 9.30
CA ILE A 28 1.69 -10.73 8.07
C ILE A 28 1.88 -11.65 6.85
N GLU A 29 2.87 -12.52 6.88
CA GLU A 29 3.19 -13.44 5.78
C GLU A 29 1.99 -14.32 5.42
N THR A 30 1.28 -14.85 6.42
CA THR A 30 0.09 -15.66 6.19
C THR A 30 -0.99 -14.86 5.48
N GLN A 31 -1.28 -13.64 5.95
CA GLN A 31 -2.30 -12.77 5.37
C GLN A 31 -1.98 -12.41 3.91
N TYR A 32 -0.77 -11.92 3.63
CA TYR A 32 -0.39 -11.56 2.26
C TYR A 32 -0.16 -12.76 1.31
N SER A 33 -0.13 -13.99 1.85
CA SER A 33 -0.05 -15.22 1.08
C SER A 33 -1.40 -15.90 0.85
N GLU A 34 -2.51 -15.30 1.32
CA GLU A 34 -3.85 -15.85 1.14
C GLU A 34 -4.21 -16.07 -0.33
N LYS A 35 -4.91 -17.18 -0.59
CA LYS A 35 -5.40 -17.50 -1.92
C LYS A 35 -6.37 -16.40 -2.38
N GLY A 36 -6.11 -15.84 -3.56
CA GLY A 36 -6.92 -14.78 -4.16
C GLY A 36 -6.26 -13.41 -4.12
N ARG A 37 -5.16 -13.22 -3.39
CA ARG A 37 -4.32 -12.01 -3.43
C ARG A 37 -3.32 -12.09 -4.58
N TYR A 38 -3.73 -11.61 -5.76
CA TYR A 38 -2.89 -11.63 -6.96
C TYR A 38 -1.98 -10.40 -7.07
N TYR A 39 -2.43 -9.26 -6.58
CA TYR A 39 -1.69 -8.00 -6.51
C TYR A 39 -1.33 -7.65 -5.06
N HIS A 40 -2.31 -7.63 -4.14
CA HIS A 40 -2.11 -7.21 -2.75
C HIS A 40 -1.45 -8.32 -1.91
N ASN A 41 -0.21 -8.67 -2.28
CA ASN A 41 0.60 -9.74 -1.69
C ASN A 41 2.00 -9.23 -1.31
N LEU A 42 2.89 -10.13 -0.89
CA LEU A 42 4.24 -9.77 -0.46
C LEU A 42 5.04 -8.99 -1.52
N LEU A 43 4.83 -9.26 -2.83
CA LEU A 43 5.52 -8.50 -3.88
C LEU A 43 5.10 -7.02 -3.91
N HIS A 44 3.85 -6.71 -3.54
CA HIS A 44 3.39 -5.32 -3.39
C HIS A 44 4.18 -4.61 -2.28
N LEU A 45 4.35 -5.26 -1.13
CA LEU A 45 5.16 -4.72 -0.04
C LEU A 45 6.62 -4.50 -0.46
N GLU A 46 7.19 -5.45 -1.22
CA GLU A 46 8.55 -5.29 -1.75
C GLU A 46 8.68 -4.06 -2.65
N ASN A 47 7.71 -3.85 -3.54
CA ASN A 47 7.71 -2.70 -4.42
C ASN A 47 7.59 -1.40 -3.62
N MET A 48 6.65 -1.30 -2.68
CA MET A 48 6.47 -0.09 -1.87
C MET A 48 7.73 0.27 -1.08
N ILE A 49 8.35 -0.71 -0.41
CA ILE A 49 9.56 -0.47 0.38
C ILE A 49 10.74 -0.11 -0.53
N HIS A 50 10.83 -0.67 -1.75
CA HIS A 50 11.84 -0.26 -2.73
C HIS A 50 11.71 1.23 -3.09
N GLU A 51 10.49 1.67 -3.42
CA GLU A 51 10.21 3.09 -3.73
C GLU A 51 10.55 4.01 -2.55
N LEU A 52 10.11 3.64 -1.33
CA LEU A 52 10.33 4.43 -0.13
C LEU A 52 11.81 4.50 0.27
N THR A 53 12.58 3.44 0.02
CA THR A 53 14.02 3.42 0.30
C THR A 53 14.77 4.46 -0.52
N ALA A 54 14.35 4.70 -1.77
CA ALA A 54 14.96 5.71 -2.64
C ALA A 54 14.78 7.14 -2.12
N VAL A 55 13.74 7.40 -1.33
CA VAL A 55 13.42 8.71 -0.73
C VAL A 55 13.55 8.72 0.80
N ARG A 56 14.24 7.74 1.40
CA ARG A 56 14.35 7.58 2.86
C ARG A 56 14.80 8.85 3.58
N ASN A 57 15.71 9.61 2.99
CA ASN A 57 16.23 10.87 3.56
C ASN A 57 15.21 12.02 3.58
N LYS A 58 14.05 11.86 2.95
CA LYS A 58 12.94 12.82 2.93
C LYS A 58 11.83 12.48 3.94
N ILE A 59 11.87 11.27 4.49
CA ILE A 59 10.85 10.74 5.40
C ILE A 59 11.38 10.87 6.83
N SER A 60 10.65 11.58 7.67
CA SER A 60 11.06 11.84 9.06
C SER A 60 10.81 10.62 9.96
N GLY A 61 9.62 10.02 9.86
CA GLY A 61 9.23 8.81 10.58
C GLY A 61 9.25 7.58 9.68
N PHE A 62 10.44 7.16 9.24
CA PHE A 62 10.57 6.05 8.28
C PHE A 62 10.08 4.72 8.87
N ASP A 63 10.31 4.48 10.16
CA ASP A 63 9.82 3.27 10.86
C ASP A 63 8.29 3.21 10.87
N GLU A 64 7.62 4.32 11.16
CA GLU A 64 6.15 4.42 11.12
C GLU A 64 5.62 4.15 9.71
N VAL A 65 6.26 4.73 8.69
CA VAL A 65 5.91 4.46 7.30
C VAL A 65 6.10 2.98 6.98
N LEU A 66 7.18 2.34 7.41
CA LEU A 66 7.39 0.91 7.19
C LEU A 66 6.32 0.06 7.90
N PHE A 67 5.96 0.36 9.14
CA PHE A 67 4.85 -0.32 9.81
C PHE A 67 3.55 -0.15 9.03
N SER A 68 3.26 1.07 8.54
CA SER A 68 2.10 1.32 7.70
C SER A 68 2.13 0.49 6.42
N VAL A 69 3.29 0.35 5.75
CA VAL A 69 3.43 -0.53 4.58
C VAL A 69 3.09 -1.97 4.94
N PHE A 70 3.68 -2.53 5.99
CA PHE A 70 3.41 -3.92 6.37
C PHE A 70 1.95 -4.17 6.75
N TYR A 71 1.26 -3.17 7.31
CA TYR A 71 -0.09 -3.35 7.82
C TYR A 71 -1.23 -2.81 6.94
N HIS A 72 -1.01 -1.94 5.94
CA HIS A 72 -2.12 -1.24 5.26
C HIS A 72 -3.16 -2.15 4.62
N ASP A 73 -2.74 -3.25 4.00
CA ASP A 73 -3.58 -4.25 3.35
C ASP A 73 -3.48 -5.63 4.03
N VAL A 74 -3.08 -5.66 5.30
CA VAL A 74 -2.97 -6.92 6.05
C VAL A 74 -4.32 -7.63 6.10
N ILE A 75 -5.43 -6.89 6.23
CA ILE A 75 -6.78 -7.40 6.04
C ILE A 75 -7.28 -6.97 4.66
N TYR A 76 -7.51 -7.92 3.76
CA TYR A 76 -7.94 -7.64 2.40
C TYR A 76 -9.06 -8.56 1.92
N ASP A 77 -10.13 -7.96 1.40
CA ASP A 77 -11.20 -8.61 0.66
C ASP A 77 -11.65 -7.66 -0.45
N ALA A 78 -11.53 -8.10 -1.71
CA ALA A 78 -11.85 -7.29 -2.89
C ALA A 78 -13.32 -6.82 -2.93
N SER A 79 -14.23 -7.47 -2.20
CA SER A 79 -15.63 -7.08 -2.11
C SER A 79 -15.94 -6.08 -0.98
N SER A 80 -14.98 -5.88 -0.07
CA SER A 80 -15.14 -5.06 1.14
C SER A 80 -14.67 -3.61 0.91
N LYS A 81 -15.42 -2.67 1.49
CA LYS A 81 -15.06 -1.23 1.54
C LYS A 81 -14.43 -0.81 2.87
N SER A 82 -14.02 -1.77 3.67
CA SER A 82 -13.59 -1.59 5.07
C SER A 82 -12.21 -2.16 5.34
N ASN A 83 -11.43 -2.43 4.28
CA ASN A 83 -10.15 -3.12 4.39
C ASN A 83 -9.17 -2.26 5.18
N GLU A 84 -9.07 -0.97 4.86
CA GLU A 84 -8.16 -0.04 5.49
C GLU A 84 -8.53 0.19 6.96
N GLU A 85 -9.83 0.34 7.29
CA GLU A 85 -10.27 0.42 8.69
C GLU A 85 -9.95 -0.85 9.49
N LYS A 86 -10.16 -2.03 8.89
CA LYS A 86 -9.88 -3.31 9.54
C LYS A 86 -8.37 -3.53 9.71
N SER A 87 -7.58 -3.21 8.70
CA SER A 87 -6.12 -3.24 8.73
C SER A 87 -5.55 -2.30 9.79
N ALA A 88 -6.06 -1.06 9.86
CA ALA A 88 -5.68 -0.10 10.88
C ALA A 88 -6.03 -0.60 12.29
N ALA A 89 -7.24 -1.15 12.48
CA ALA A 89 -7.65 -1.74 13.76
C ALA A 89 -6.84 -3.00 14.11
N TYR A 90 -6.43 -3.77 13.11
CA TYR A 90 -5.58 -4.95 13.28
C TYR A 90 -4.17 -4.57 13.75
N ALA A 91 -3.60 -3.50 13.19
CA ALA A 91 -2.25 -3.05 13.48
C ALA A 91 -2.07 -2.58 14.94
N VAL A 92 -3.03 -1.81 15.47
CA VAL A 92 -2.93 -1.16 16.80
C VAL A 92 -2.45 -2.12 17.91
N PRO A 93 -3.12 -3.26 18.21
CA PRO A 93 -2.68 -4.14 19.29
C PRO A 93 -1.32 -4.80 19.03
N ARG A 94 -0.90 -4.99 17.77
CA ARG A 94 0.45 -5.52 17.46
C ARG A 94 1.53 -4.49 17.75
N LEU A 95 1.27 -3.22 17.41
CA LEU A 95 2.20 -2.12 17.69
C LEU A 95 2.29 -1.83 19.19
N GLU A 96 1.19 -2.00 19.93
CA GLU A 96 1.20 -1.94 21.40
C GLU A 96 2.07 -3.06 22.01
N GLN A 97 1.95 -4.30 21.53
CA GLN A 97 2.78 -5.43 21.97
C GLN A 97 4.28 -5.20 21.68
N LEU A 98 4.60 -4.54 20.56
CA LEU A 98 5.97 -4.15 20.23
C LEU A 98 6.51 -3.01 21.11
N GLY A 99 5.67 -2.36 21.91
CA GLY A 99 6.07 -1.28 22.81
C GLY A 99 6.13 0.11 22.16
N LEU A 100 5.46 0.31 21.02
CA LEU A 100 5.37 1.64 20.41
C LEU A 100 4.60 2.60 21.33
N SER A 101 5.04 3.86 21.38
CA SER A 101 4.30 4.90 22.11
C SER A 101 2.93 5.18 21.45
N PRO A 102 1.91 5.63 22.20
CA PRO A 102 0.58 5.93 21.67
C PRO A 102 0.58 6.89 20.47
N GLY A 103 1.47 7.89 20.46
CA GLY A 103 1.58 8.84 19.34
C GLY A 103 2.06 8.19 18.03
N ARG A 104 3.01 7.25 18.10
CA ARG A 104 3.50 6.50 16.93
C ARG A 104 2.42 5.55 16.40
N ILE A 105 1.71 4.88 17.31
CA ILE A 105 0.58 3.99 16.95
C ILE A 105 -0.52 4.78 16.24
N LEU A 106 -0.88 5.95 16.75
CA LEU A 106 -1.87 6.82 16.11
C LEU A 106 -1.41 7.25 14.70
N LYS A 107 -0.13 7.63 14.55
CA LYS A 107 0.43 7.99 13.24
C LYS A 107 0.32 6.84 12.23
N VAL A 108 0.71 5.62 12.61
CA VAL A 108 0.60 4.43 11.74
C VAL A 108 -0.86 4.15 11.38
N LYS A 109 -1.76 4.22 12.36
CA LYS A 109 -3.20 4.03 12.14
C LYS A 109 -3.75 5.04 11.12
N ASP A 110 -3.43 6.32 11.28
CA ASP A 110 -3.90 7.39 10.39
C ASP A 110 -3.29 7.30 8.98
N GLN A 111 -2.03 6.85 8.89
CA GLN A 111 -1.37 6.54 7.63
C GLN A 111 -2.10 5.42 6.86
N ILE A 112 -2.41 4.30 7.53
CA ILE A 112 -3.18 3.20 6.93
C ILE A 112 -4.56 3.69 6.49
N LEU A 113 -5.27 4.45 7.32
CA LEU A 113 -6.59 4.98 6.94
C LEU A 113 -6.54 5.91 5.72
N SER A 114 -5.42 6.61 5.52
CA SER A 114 -5.24 7.53 4.39
C SER A 114 -5.14 6.80 3.05
N THR A 115 -4.69 5.52 3.02
CA THR A 115 -4.60 4.72 1.79
C THR A 115 -5.96 4.42 1.18
N LYS A 116 -7.07 4.61 1.91
CA LYS A 116 -8.41 4.40 1.39
C LYS A 116 -8.82 5.35 0.28
N THR A 117 -8.37 6.60 0.37
CA THR A 117 -8.82 7.69 -0.53
C THR A 117 -7.70 8.27 -1.36
N HIS A 118 -6.44 8.02 -0.96
CA HIS A 118 -5.24 8.60 -1.55
C HIS A 118 -5.33 10.12 -1.72
N GLN A 119 -6.02 10.81 -0.82
CA GLN A 119 -6.05 12.27 -0.77
C GLN A 119 -4.74 12.80 -0.17
N LYS A 120 -4.34 14.01 -0.58
CA LYS A 120 -3.15 14.65 -0.03
C LYS A 120 -3.33 14.87 1.49
N SER A 121 -2.37 14.37 2.26
CA SER A 121 -2.34 14.53 3.72
C SER A 121 -1.56 15.79 4.11
N ASN A 122 -1.90 16.35 5.26
CA ASN A 122 -1.09 17.39 5.91
C ASN A 122 0.18 16.81 6.54
N ASP A 123 0.22 15.49 6.81
CA ASP A 123 1.43 14.80 7.23
C ASP A 123 2.28 14.45 6.01
N HIS A 124 3.51 14.98 5.97
CA HIS A 124 4.41 14.84 4.84
C HIS A 124 4.79 13.37 4.56
N ASP A 125 5.10 12.61 5.60
CA ASP A 125 5.52 11.21 5.48
C ASP A 125 4.39 10.33 4.91
N THR A 126 3.14 10.62 5.29
CA THR A 126 1.95 9.96 4.74
C THR A 126 1.87 10.12 3.22
N ASN A 127 2.24 11.27 2.68
CA ASN A 127 2.20 11.47 1.23
C ASN A 127 3.19 10.56 0.48
N TYR A 128 4.36 10.26 1.05
CA TYR A 128 5.28 9.26 0.46
C TYR A 128 4.72 7.84 0.52
N LEU A 129 4.03 7.47 1.61
CA LEU A 129 3.33 6.18 1.69
C LEU A 129 2.29 6.04 0.57
N LEU A 130 1.44 7.07 0.40
CA LEU A 130 0.41 7.09 -0.64
C LEU A 130 1.01 7.02 -2.03
N ASP A 131 2.11 7.72 -2.27
CA ASP A 131 2.79 7.72 -3.55
C ASP A 131 3.47 6.37 -3.86
N ALA A 132 4.06 5.73 -2.85
CA ALA A 132 4.64 4.40 -2.98
C ALA A 132 3.57 3.35 -3.33
N ASP A 133 2.40 3.42 -2.68
CA ASP A 133 1.25 2.54 -2.96
C ASP A 133 0.74 2.70 -4.40
N LEU A 134 0.69 3.94 -4.90
CA LEU A 134 0.24 4.26 -6.26
C LEU A 134 1.32 4.15 -7.34
N SER A 135 2.58 3.91 -6.98
CA SER A 135 3.73 3.95 -7.89
C SER A 135 3.58 3.03 -9.10
N VAL A 136 2.87 1.90 -8.96
CA VAL A 136 2.57 0.96 -10.04
C VAL A 136 1.85 1.63 -11.22
N LEU A 137 1.07 2.68 -10.96
CA LEU A 137 0.33 3.40 -11.98
C LEU A 137 1.28 4.03 -13.00
N GLY A 138 2.42 4.55 -12.55
CA GLY A 138 3.41 5.22 -13.40
C GLY A 138 4.56 4.33 -13.89
N LYS A 139 4.49 3.01 -13.70
CA LYS A 139 5.47 2.09 -14.27
C LYS A 139 5.34 1.96 -15.79
N ASP A 140 6.30 1.29 -16.41
CA ASP A 140 6.23 1.00 -17.84
C ASP A 140 4.92 0.25 -18.20
N PRO A 141 4.44 0.35 -19.44
CA PRO A 141 3.15 -0.23 -19.83
C PRO A 141 3.04 -1.74 -19.57
N GLU A 142 4.13 -2.50 -19.72
CA GLU A 142 4.09 -3.95 -19.50
C GLU A 142 3.83 -4.27 -18.01
N THR A 143 4.56 -3.61 -17.12
CA THR A 143 4.35 -3.70 -15.66
C THR A 143 2.94 -3.27 -15.27
N TYR A 144 2.48 -2.13 -15.78
CA TYR A 144 1.15 -1.61 -15.48
C TYR A 144 0.02 -2.55 -15.92
N PHE A 145 0.07 -3.08 -17.15
CA PHE A 145 -0.96 -4.00 -17.62
C PHE A 145 -0.87 -5.36 -16.93
N SER A 146 0.30 -5.77 -16.46
CA SER A 146 0.44 -6.93 -15.56
C SER A 146 -0.30 -6.69 -14.23
N TYR A 147 -0.15 -5.49 -13.65
CA TYR A 147 -0.92 -5.05 -12.48
C TYR A 147 -2.43 -5.07 -12.74
N SER A 148 -2.92 -4.41 -13.80
CA SER A 148 -4.35 -4.36 -14.12
C SER A 148 -4.95 -5.77 -14.28
N ARG A 149 -4.23 -6.70 -14.92
CA ARG A 149 -4.66 -8.12 -15.01
C ARG A 149 -4.71 -8.80 -13.65
N LYS A 150 -3.77 -8.54 -12.74
CA LYS A 150 -3.79 -9.08 -11.38
C LYS A 150 -4.99 -8.54 -10.60
N ILE A 151 -5.27 -7.24 -10.67
CA ILE A 151 -6.49 -6.65 -10.08
C ILE A 151 -7.75 -7.30 -10.65
N ARG A 152 -7.85 -7.48 -11.98
CA ARG A 152 -9.00 -8.17 -12.58
C ARG A 152 -9.20 -9.58 -12.01
N LYS A 153 -8.12 -10.31 -11.69
CA LYS A 153 -8.20 -11.65 -11.07
C LYS A 153 -8.71 -11.60 -9.63
N GLU A 154 -8.33 -10.59 -8.84
CA GLU A 154 -8.84 -10.43 -7.47
C GLU A 154 -10.36 -10.16 -7.47
N TYR A 155 -10.84 -9.42 -8.46
CA TYR A 155 -12.26 -9.14 -8.67
C TYR A 155 -12.95 -10.19 -9.57
N SER A 156 -12.40 -11.41 -9.68
CA SER A 156 -12.93 -12.49 -10.54
C SER A 156 -14.35 -12.93 -10.19
N ILE A 157 -14.80 -12.70 -8.95
CA ILE A 157 -16.18 -12.95 -8.52
C ILE A 157 -17.20 -12.09 -9.27
N TYR A 158 -16.79 -10.93 -9.82
CA TYR A 158 -17.67 -10.06 -10.57
C TYR A 158 -17.56 -10.33 -12.08
N PRO A 159 -18.69 -10.49 -12.78
CA PRO A 159 -18.69 -10.52 -14.24
C PRO A 159 -18.32 -9.14 -14.81
N ASP A 160 -17.84 -9.12 -16.05
CA ASP A 160 -17.27 -7.92 -16.66
C ASP A 160 -18.24 -6.72 -16.69
N PHE A 161 -19.54 -6.97 -16.91
CA PHE A 161 -20.55 -5.90 -16.92
C PHE A 161 -20.75 -5.21 -15.56
N LEU A 162 -20.35 -5.84 -14.44
CA LEU A 162 -20.32 -5.22 -13.11
C LEU A 162 -18.93 -4.66 -12.79
N TYR A 163 -17.86 -5.36 -13.17
CA TYR A 163 -16.48 -4.95 -12.89
C TYR A 163 -16.07 -3.70 -13.67
N GLN A 164 -16.28 -3.67 -14.99
CA GLN A 164 -15.78 -2.61 -15.87
C GLN A 164 -16.28 -1.21 -15.47
N PRO A 165 -17.57 -0.98 -15.15
CA PRO A 165 -18.02 0.34 -14.67
C PRO A 165 -17.33 0.77 -13.36
N GLY A 166 -17.14 -0.18 -12.44
CA GLY A 166 -16.44 0.06 -11.17
C GLY A 166 -14.97 0.43 -11.39
N ARG A 167 -14.25 -0.34 -12.21
CA ARG A 167 -12.85 -0.06 -12.56
C ARG A 167 -12.71 1.28 -13.28
N LYS A 168 -13.58 1.57 -14.27
CA LYS A 168 -13.63 2.88 -14.94
C LYS A 168 -13.84 4.02 -13.95
N LYS A 169 -14.66 3.85 -12.92
CA LYS A 169 -14.89 4.87 -11.89
C LYS A 169 -13.61 5.16 -11.09
N VAL A 170 -12.85 4.13 -10.69
CA VAL A 170 -11.56 4.28 -9.99
C VAL A 170 -10.54 4.99 -10.86
N LEU A 171 -10.37 4.53 -12.11
CA LEU A 171 -9.42 5.13 -13.05
C LEU A 171 -9.74 6.60 -13.35
N LYS A 172 -11.03 6.93 -13.57
CA LYS A 172 -11.48 8.31 -13.75
C LYS A 172 -11.36 9.15 -12.48
N HIS A 173 -11.39 8.54 -11.30
CA HIS A 173 -11.15 9.26 -10.06
C HIS A 173 -9.70 9.75 -9.99
N PHE A 174 -8.72 8.90 -10.31
CA PHE A 174 -7.32 9.32 -10.37
C PHE A 174 -7.07 10.43 -11.39
N LEU A 175 -7.64 10.35 -12.59
CA LEU A 175 -7.53 11.42 -13.59
C LEU A 175 -8.22 12.75 -13.21
N LYS A 176 -9.05 12.75 -12.17
CA LYS A 176 -9.71 13.96 -11.65
C LYS A 176 -8.96 14.61 -10.49
N LEU A 177 -7.96 13.93 -9.92
CA LEU A 177 -7.09 14.54 -8.94
C LEU A 177 -6.24 15.62 -9.64
N ASP A 178 -5.97 16.72 -8.95
CA ASP A 178 -5.04 17.73 -9.46
C ASP A 178 -3.65 17.12 -9.70
N GLN A 179 -3.27 16.14 -8.87
CA GLN A 179 -2.03 15.36 -8.95
C GLN A 179 -2.28 13.92 -8.44
N ILE A 180 -1.88 12.92 -9.23
CA ILE A 180 -1.92 11.50 -8.83
C ILE A 180 -0.87 11.23 -7.75
N PHE A 181 0.31 11.82 -7.88
CA PHE A 181 1.38 11.75 -6.88
C PHE A 181 1.50 13.06 -6.10
N LYS A 182 1.72 12.97 -4.78
CA LYS A 182 1.54 14.04 -3.80
C LYS A 182 2.84 14.76 -3.52
N THR A 183 3.96 14.07 -3.73
CA THR A 183 5.33 14.54 -3.57
C THR A 183 5.95 14.84 -4.93
N GLU A 184 6.83 15.84 -4.98
CA GLU A 184 7.48 16.25 -6.23
C GLU A 184 8.39 15.13 -6.79
N GLU A 185 9.04 14.34 -5.93
CA GLU A 185 9.86 13.21 -6.36
C GLU A 185 9.05 12.19 -7.17
N PHE A 186 7.92 11.70 -6.64
CA PHE A 186 7.10 10.70 -7.31
C PHE A 186 6.35 11.27 -8.50
N LYS A 187 5.89 12.52 -8.41
CA LYS A 187 5.25 13.20 -9.54
C LYS A 187 6.17 13.30 -10.74
N ASN A 188 7.43 13.72 -10.54
CA ASN A 188 8.40 13.82 -11.63
C ASN A 188 8.74 12.46 -12.24
N LEU A 189 8.71 11.39 -11.44
CA LEU A 189 9.01 10.03 -11.91
C LEU A 189 7.82 9.37 -12.63
N TYR A 190 6.60 9.56 -12.13
CA TYR A 190 5.48 8.65 -12.42
C TYR A 190 4.23 9.32 -12.98
N GLU A 191 4.01 10.61 -12.78
CA GLU A 191 2.72 11.27 -13.11
C GLU A 191 2.38 11.14 -14.60
N ALA A 192 3.32 11.50 -15.49
CA ALA A 192 3.09 11.50 -16.93
C ALA A 192 2.76 10.08 -17.44
N GLN A 193 3.55 9.08 -17.01
CA GLN A 193 3.33 7.69 -17.41
C GLN A 193 2.04 7.12 -16.81
N ALA A 194 1.68 7.51 -15.57
CA ALA A 194 0.44 7.08 -14.93
C ALA A 194 -0.79 7.56 -15.69
N ILE A 195 -0.78 8.81 -16.14
CA ILE A 195 -1.87 9.37 -16.94
C ILE A 195 -2.05 8.59 -18.25
N GLU A 196 -0.95 8.29 -18.95
CA GLU A 196 -1.02 7.55 -20.22
C GLU A 196 -1.46 6.09 -20.02
N ASN A 197 -0.94 5.42 -19.00
CA ASN A 197 -1.36 4.07 -18.63
C ASN A 197 -2.86 4.00 -18.29
N ILE A 198 -3.35 4.92 -17.46
CA ILE A 198 -4.76 4.98 -17.07
C ILE A 198 -5.66 5.24 -18.28
N LYS A 199 -5.29 6.16 -19.17
CA LYS A 199 -6.04 6.42 -20.40
C LYS A 199 -6.07 5.19 -21.31
N ALA A 200 -4.96 4.48 -21.43
CA ALA A 200 -4.88 3.25 -22.22
C ALA A 200 -5.79 2.15 -21.64
N GLU A 201 -5.76 1.91 -20.32
CA GLU A 201 -6.68 0.93 -19.69
C GLU A 201 -8.15 1.33 -19.90
N LEU A 202 -8.47 2.62 -19.79
CA LEU A 202 -9.84 3.11 -20.00
C LEU A 202 -10.37 2.85 -21.42
N GLN A 203 -9.51 2.80 -22.45
CA GLN A 203 -9.91 2.48 -23.83
C GLN A 203 -10.15 0.98 -24.04
N MET A 204 -9.60 0.13 -23.18
CA MET A 204 -9.70 -1.34 -23.26
C MET A 204 -10.87 -1.91 -22.44
N LEU A 205 -11.40 -1.14 -21.48
CA LEU A 205 -12.56 -1.46 -20.65
C LEU A 205 -13.86 -0.99 -21.30
#